data_AF-A0A1F7A3B5-F1
#
_entry.id   AF-A0A1F7A3B5-F1
#
_cell.length_a   1.000
_cell.length_b   1.000
_cell.length_c   1.000
_cell.angle_alpha   90.00
_cell.angle_beta   90.00
_cell.angle_gamma   90.00
#
_symmetry.space_group_name_H-M   'P 1'
#
loop_
_entity.id
_entity.type
_entity.pdbx_description
1 polymer ?
#
loop_
_entity_poly.entity_id
_entity_poly.type
_entity_poly.pdbx_seq_one_letter_code
_entity_poly.pdbx_strand_id
1 'polypeptide(L)'
;MHILIKDEQKLVEQLRQGKNQAVKTWFKLFSPYLLAITLKKVSSHQDAEELVQETFINCLRQLPLFEGRSRLKTWMVSILHHEIADFYRKKYAKKTLQTIPLVNLILTQPIKDASETSQKVRQVLSNMSQRKRELLLMKYVDKKQVKEIAHYWQKTAKSVEAELFRAREEFRLLYAQLERA
;
A
#
# COMPACT_ATOMS: atom_id res chain seq x y z
N MET A 1 6.82 2.62 -22.33
CA MET A 1 8.08 1.89 -22.58
C MET A 1 7.82 0.39 -22.60
N HIS A 2 7.85 -0.22 -23.79
CA HIS A 2 7.72 -1.68 -23.96
C HIS A 2 9.13 -2.27 -23.82
N ILE A 3 9.38 -3.04 -22.76
CA ILE A 3 10.65 -3.76 -22.59
C ILE A 3 10.49 -5.04 -23.41
N LEU A 4 11.21 -5.14 -24.52
CA LEU A 4 11.21 -6.33 -25.37
C LEU A 4 12.35 -7.25 -24.92
N ILE A 5 11.99 -8.35 -24.26
CA ILE A 5 12.93 -9.45 -24.01
C ILE A 5 12.78 -10.43 -25.16
N LYS A 6 13.83 -10.62 -25.96
CA LYS A 6 13.83 -11.57 -27.09
C LYS A 6 13.53 -13.01 -26.66
N ASP A 7 13.89 -13.38 -25.44
CA ASP A 7 13.69 -14.73 -24.90
C ASP A 7 13.48 -14.67 -23.37
N GLU A 8 12.24 -14.34 -22.94
CA GLU A 8 11.88 -14.17 -21.53
C GLU A 8 11.98 -15.49 -20.75
N GLN A 9 11.65 -16.62 -21.38
CA GLN A 9 11.75 -17.94 -20.75
C GLN A 9 13.20 -18.32 -20.46
N LYS A 10 14.11 -18.12 -21.42
CA LYS A 10 15.54 -18.35 -21.20
C LYS A 10 16.10 -17.47 -20.09
N LEU A 11 15.69 -16.21 -20.01
CA LEU A 11 16.10 -15.32 -18.93
C LEU A 11 15.64 -15.84 -17.57
N VAL A 12 14.36 -16.23 -17.45
CA VAL A 12 13.79 -16.79 -16.21
C VAL A 12 14.54 -18.05 -15.77
N GLU A 13 14.84 -18.95 -16.71
CA GLU A 13 15.56 -20.18 -16.39
C GLU A 13 16.99 -19.92 -15.92
N GLN A 14 17.71 -18.99 -16.57
CA GLN A 14 19.04 -18.60 -16.10
C GLN A 14 19.02 -17.90 -14.73
N LEU A 15 17.95 -17.16 -14.43
CA LEU A 15 17.76 -16.55 -13.11
C LEU A 15 17.49 -17.61 -12.04
N ARG A 16 16.69 -18.64 -12.32
CA ARG A 16 16.48 -19.77 -11.40
C ARG A 16 17.75 -20.54 -11.10
N GLN A 17 18.64 -20.65 -12.08
CA GLN A 17 19.97 -21.25 -11.94
C GLN A 17 20.98 -20.35 -11.21
N GLY A 18 20.58 -19.13 -10.79
CA GLY A 18 21.46 -18.21 -10.08
C GLY A 18 22.61 -17.66 -10.93
N LYS A 19 22.50 -17.66 -12.27
CA LYS A 19 23.58 -17.19 -13.15
C LYS A 19 23.81 -15.69 -12.96
N ASN A 20 24.96 -15.31 -12.41
CA ASN A 20 25.35 -13.91 -12.15
C ASN A 20 25.11 -12.97 -13.33
N GLN A 21 25.40 -13.41 -14.56
CA GLN A 21 25.22 -12.60 -15.75
C GLN A 21 23.74 -12.34 -16.08
N ALA A 22 22.87 -13.32 -15.83
CA ALA A 22 21.43 -13.18 -16.01
C ALA A 22 20.85 -12.20 -14.98
N VAL A 23 21.26 -12.31 -13.71
CA VAL A 23 20.86 -11.37 -12.65
C VAL A 23 21.26 -9.94 -12.98
N LYS A 24 22.53 -9.72 -13.39
CA LYS A 24 23.01 -8.38 -13.79
C LYS A 24 22.21 -7.81 -14.97
N THR A 25 21.96 -8.62 -15.99
CA THR A 25 21.21 -8.20 -17.19
C THR A 25 19.77 -7.86 -16.85
N TRP A 26 19.13 -8.72 -16.07
CA TRP A 26 17.76 -8.53 -15.58
C TRP A 26 17.62 -7.25 -14.74
N PHE A 27 18.53 -7.04 -13.79
CA PHE A 27 18.56 -5.82 -12.98
C PHE A 27 18.70 -4.56 -13.84
N LYS A 28 19.69 -4.54 -14.75
CA LYS A 28 19.93 -3.40 -15.64
C LYS A 28 18.72 -3.09 -16.53
N LEU A 29 18.00 -4.11 -16.98
CA LEU A 29 16.86 -3.96 -17.88
C LEU A 29 15.62 -3.40 -17.16
N PHE A 30 15.34 -3.88 -15.95
CA PHE A 30 14.09 -3.55 -15.26
C PHE A 30 14.22 -2.43 -14.23
N SER A 31 15.42 -2.18 -13.70
CA SER A 31 15.63 -1.19 -12.64
C SER A 31 15.14 0.21 -13.01
N PRO A 32 15.49 0.78 -14.18
CA PRO A 32 15.00 2.12 -14.57
C PRO A 32 13.47 2.19 -14.67
N TYR A 33 12.85 1.10 -15.14
CA TYR A 33 11.40 1.02 -15.29
C TYR A 33 10.68 0.92 -13.94
N LEU A 34 11.15 0.06 -13.04
CA LEU A 34 10.58 -0.06 -11.70
C LEU A 34 10.80 1.24 -10.92
N LEU A 35 11.99 1.82 -10.97
CA LEU A 35 12.31 3.09 -10.31
C LEU A 35 11.38 4.22 -10.78
N ALA A 36 11.12 4.33 -12.09
CA ALA A 36 10.19 5.32 -12.62
C ALA A 36 8.74 5.14 -12.14
N ILE A 37 8.31 3.91 -11.83
CA ILE A 37 7.00 3.64 -11.23
C ILE A 37 7.01 4.01 -9.74
N THR A 38 8.05 3.61 -9.02
CA THR A 38 8.18 3.83 -7.57
C THR A 38 8.29 5.31 -7.24
N LEU A 39 9.04 6.10 -8.02
CA LEU A 39 9.17 7.55 -7.84
C LEU A 39 7.85 8.32 -8.00
N LYS A 40 6.87 7.75 -8.71
CA LYS A 40 5.50 8.33 -8.80
C LYS A 40 4.65 8.02 -7.57
N LYS A 41 5.09 7.09 -6.74
CA LYS A 41 4.33 6.56 -5.58
C LYS A 41 4.98 6.92 -4.25
N VAL A 42 6.28 7.25 -4.23
CA VAL A 42 7.08 7.51 -3.02
C VAL A 42 7.82 8.83 -3.16
N SER A 43 7.90 9.58 -2.06
CA SER A 43 8.39 10.97 -2.06
C SER A 43 9.91 11.14 -2.04
N SER A 44 10.64 10.11 -1.60
CA SER A 44 12.11 10.13 -1.49
C SER A 44 12.72 9.26 -2.58
N HIS A 45 13.77 9.76 -3.24
CA HIS A 45 14.53 8.99 -4.20
C HIS A 45 15.20 7.77 -3.56
N GLN A 46 15.78 7.96 -2.37
CA GLN A 46 16.40 6.90 -1.60
C GLN A 46 15.40 5.79 -1.21
N ASP A 47 14.22 6.18 -0.71
CA ASP A 47 13.15 5.21 -0.38
C ASP A 47 12.73 4.42 -1.64
N ALA A 48 12.72 5.08 -2.81
CA ALA A 48 12.37 4.44 -4.07
C ALA A 48 13.43 3.44 -4.54
N GLU A 49 14.72 3.76 -4.39
CA GLU A 49 15.81 2.84 -4.70
C GLU A 49 15.80 1.61 -3.79
N GLU A 50 15.59 1.80 -2.49
CA GLU A 50 15.52 0.72 -1.50
C GLU A 50 14.35 -0.23 -1.81
N LEU A 51 13.17 0.31 -2.11
CA LEU A 51 12.00 -0.47 -2.51
C LEU A 51 12.22 -1.27 -3.79
N VAL A 52 12.91 -0.69 -4.77
CA VAL A 52 13.26 -1.39 -5.99
C VAL A 52 14.24 -2.53 -5.71
N GLN A 53 15.25 -2.31 -4.87
CA GLN A 53 16.19 -3.36 -4.45
C GLN A 53 15.46 -4.51 -3.73
N GLU A 54 14.60 -4.20 -2.76
CA GLU A 54 13.81 -5.21 -2.04
C GLU A 54 12.89 -5.99 -3.00
N THR A 55 12.29 -5.30 -3.98
CA THR A 55 11.50 -5.93 -5.04
C THR A 55 12.33 -6.95 -5.82
N PHE A 56 13.56 -6.62 -6.20
CA PHE A 56 14.44 -7.55 -6.92
C PHE A 56 14.79 -8.78 -6.07
N ILE A 57 15.07 -8.58 -4.78
CA ILE A 57 15.34 -9.68 -3.82
C ILE A 57 14.11 -10.59 -3.70
N ASN A 58 12.92 -10.02 -3.52
CA ASN A 58 11.69 -10.78 -3.36
C ASN A 58 11.23 -11.43 -4.66
N CYS A 59 11.53 -10.84 -5.82
CA CYS A 59 11.39 -11.49 -7.11
C CYS A 59 12.30 -12.73 -7.19
N LEU A 60 13.59 -12.64 -6.85
CA LEU A 60 14.48 -13.81 -6.87
C LEU A 60 14.00 -14.92 -5.92
N ARG A 61 13.54 -14.55 -4.71
CA ARG A 61 13.01 -15.50 -3.72
C ARG A 61 11.75 -16.21 -4.22
N GLN A 62 10.87 -15.51 -4.92
CA GLN A 62 9.59 -16.05 -5.43
C GLN A 62 9.68 -16.62 -6.85
N LEU A 63 10.82 -16.46 -7.54
CA LEU A 63 11.02 -16.91 -8.91
C LEU A 63 10.77 -18.42 -9.14
N PRO A 64 11.05 -19.33 -8.17
CA PRO A 64 10.68 -20.73 -8.30
C PRO A 64 9.16 -20.94 -8.45
N LEU A 65 8.34 -20.05 -7.89
CA LEU A 65 6.88 -20.10 -7.95
C LEU A 65 6.30 -19.40 -9.19
N PHE A 66 7.14 -18.76 -10.00
CA PHE A 66 6.67 -18.07 -11.21
C PHE A 66 6.34 -19.07 -12.32
N GLU A 67 5.06 -19.29 -12.59
CA GLU A 67 4.57 -20.26 -13.57
C GLU A 67 4.46 -19.70 -15.01
N GLY A 68 4.87 -18.46 -15.27
CA GLY A 68 4.78 -17.87 -16.61
C GLY A 68 3.35 -17.56 -17.09
N ARG A 69 2.34 -17.62 -16.21
CA ARG A 69 0.94 -17.22 -16.50
C ARG A 69 0.77 -15.73 -16.82
N SER A 70 1.80 -14.92 -16.59
CA SER A 70 1.89 -13.52 -17.00
C SER A 70 3.32 -13.20 -17.44
N ARG A 71 3.53 -12.07 -18.13
CA ARG A 71 4.88 -11.61 -18.47
C ARG A 71 5.67 -11.33 -17.20
N LEU A 72 6.97 -11.62 -17.21
CA LEU A 72 7.88 -11.38 -16.08
C LEU A 72 7.77 -9.94 -15.56
N LYS A 73 7.70 -8.97 -16.49
CA LYS A 73 7.48 -7.56 -16.17
C LYS A 73 6.23 -7.31 -15.32
N THR A 74 5.10 -7.90 -15.72
CA THR A 74 3.81 -7.72 -15.03
C THR A 74 3.86 -8.31 -13.63
N TRP A 75 4.49 -9.47 -13.50
CA TRP A 75 4.69 -10.14 -12.22
C TRP A 75 5.60 -9.34 -11.28
N MET A 76 6.72 -8.79 -11.78
CA MET A 76 7.61 -7.92 -10.99
C MET A 76 6.89 -6.66 -10.49
N VAL A 77 6.06 -6.03 -11.32
CA VAL A 77 5.25 -4.87 -10.91
C VAL A 77 4.25 -5.25 -9.82
N SER A 78 3.71 -6.47 -9.85
CA SER A 78 2.82 -6.96 -8.79
C SER A 78 3.56 -7.06 -7.45
N ILE A 79 4.79 -7.57 -7.44
CA ILE A 79 5.63 -7.65 -6.24
C ILE A 79 5.99 -6.24 -5.76
N LEU A 80 6.41 -5.34 -6.67
CA LEU A 80 6.70 -3.94 -6.34
C LEU A 80 5.52 -3.24 -5.65
N HIS A 81 4.29 -3.48 -6.11
CA HIS A 81 3.11 -2.91 -5.46
C HIS A 81 2.92 -3.43 -4.03
N HIS A 82 3.19 -4.71 -3.78
CA HIS A 82 3.19 -5.26 -2.42
C HIS A 82 4.29 -4.60 -1.57
N GLU A 83 5.51 -4.46 -2.09
CA GLU A 83 6.61 -3.80 -1.37
C GLU A 83 6.30 -2.35 -1.02
N ILE A 84 5.72 -1.57 -1.94
CA ILE A 84 5.29 -0.19 -1.68
C ILE A 84 4.20 -0.15 -0.60
N ALA A 85 3.22 -1.06 -0.68
CA ALA A 85 2.16 -1.15 0.32
C ALA A 85 2.75 -1.51 1.70
N ASP A 86 3.69 -2.44 1.75
CA ASP A 86 4.33 -2.90 2.98
C ASP A 86 5.29 -1.86 3.56
N PHE A 87 6.02 -1.14 2.71
CA PHE A 87 6.81 0.03 3.09
C PHE A 87 5.92 1.09 3.74
N TYR A 88 4.77 1.41 3.16
CA TYR A 88 3.85 2.34 3.79
C TYR A 88 3.23 1.75 5.05
N ARG A 89 2.84 0.47 5.08
CA ARG A 89 2.36 -0.20 6.29
C ARG A 89 3.39 -0.11 7.43
N LYS A 90 4.67 -0.37 7.15
CA LYS A 90 5.78 -0.28 8.12
C LYS A 90 6.14 1.16 8.45
N LYS A 91 6.20 2.08 7.49
CA LYS A 91 6.45 3.52 7.71
C LYS A 91 5.33 4.14 8.53
N TYR A 92 4.08 3.72 8.32
CA TYR A 92 2.94 4.15 9.11
C TYR A 92 2.81 3.42 10.43
N ALA A 93 3.14 2.13 10.55
CA ALA A 93 3.20 1.42 11.84
C ALA A 93 4.38 1.90 12.70
N LYS A 94 5.52 2.19 12.08
CA LYS A 94 6.68 2.85 12.68
C LYS A 94 6.37 4.32 12.94
N LYS A 95 5.46 5.00 12.22
CA LYS A 95 4.84 6.25 12.69
C LYS A 95 3.81 6.01 13.80
N THR A 96 3.06 4.92 13.84
CA THR A 96 2.20 4.63 14.99
C THR A 96 3.05 4.35 16.24
N LEU A 97 4.33 3.94 16.07
CA LEU A 97 5.31 3.71 17.13
C LEU A 97 6.36 4.82 17.33
N GLN A 98 6.58 5.72 16.36
CA GLN A 98 7.59 6.82 16.37
C GLN A 98 7.00 8.20 15.99
N THR A 99 5.72 8.27 15.64
CA THR A 99 4.89 9.46 15.87
C THR A 99 4.01 9.23 17.10
N ILE A 100 4.67 9.01 18.23
CA ILE A 100 4.43 9.87 19.38
C ILE A 100 5.54 10.92 19.32
N PRO A 101 5.24 12.13 18.83
CA PRO A 101 5.51 13.29 19.66
C PRO A 101 4.20 14.04 19.89
N LEU A 102 3.24 13.31 20.47
CA LEU A 102 2.16 13.95 21.21
C LEU A 102 2.66 14.51 22.57
N VAL A 103 3.98 14.59 22.80
CA VAL A 103 4.53 15.18 24.03
C VAL A 103 5.00 16.63 23.85
N ASN A 104 5.40 17.06 22.64
CA ASN A 104 5.98 18.39 22.43
C ASN A 104 5.22 19.32 21.46
N LEU A 105 4.33 18.80 20.59
CA LEU A 105 3.53 19.66 19.70
C LEU A 105 2.16 20.07 20.27
N ILE A 106 1.84 19.62 21.50
CA ILE A 106 0.63 20.04 22.25
C ILE A 106 0.72 21.51 22.72
N LEU A 107 1.91 22.09 22.75
CA LEU A 107 2.21 23.31 23.52
C LEU A 107 1.75 24.65 22.91
N THR A 108 0.68 24.72 22.12
CA THR A 108 0.12 26.05 21.77
C THR A 108 -1.38 26.23 21.92
N GLN A 109 -2.17 25.17 22.12
CA GLN A 109 -3.52 25.25 22.71
C GLN A 109 -3.84 23.93 23.40
N PRO A 110 -4.52 23.92 24.56
CA PRO A 110 -4.70 22.71 25.37
C PRO A 110 -5.49 21.66 24.58
N ILE A 111 -4.81 20.60 24.17
CA ILE A 111 -5.41 19.41 23.58
C ILE A 111 -6.10 18.66 24.71
N LYS A 112 -7.43 18.56 24.64
CA LYS A 112 -8.18 17.55 25.39
C LYS A 112 -7.68 16.16 24.93
N ASP A 113 -7.19 15.38 25.88
CA ASP A 113 -6.42 14.13 25.75
C ASP A 113 -6.58 13.33 24.44
N ALA A 114 -5.47 13.03 23.74
CA ALA A 114 -5.47 12.17 22.54
C ALA A 114 -5.84 10.71 22.80
N SER A 115 -5.79 10.27 24.07
CA SER A 115 -6.32 8.98 24.51
C SER A 115 -7.84 8.93 24.33
N GLU A 116 -8.51 10.03 24.70
CA GLU A 116 -9.96 10.20 24.63
C GLU A 116 -10.44 10.21 23.17
N THR A 117 -9.74 10.94 22.29
CA THR A 117 -10.04 10.97 20.84
C THR A 117 -9.92 9.57 20.21
N SER A 118 -8.86 8.82 20.58
CA SER A 118 -8.63 7.46 20.07
C SER A 118 -9.67 6.46 20.58
N GLN A 119 -10.22 6.67 21.77
CA GLN A 119 -11.32 5.88 22.32
C GLN A 119 -12.63 6.20 21.61
N LYS A 120 -12.95 7.49 21.42
CA LYS A 120 -14.14 7.94 20.68
C LYS A 120 -14.18 7.38 19.26
N VAL A 121 -13.06 7.45 18.53
CA VAL A 121 -12.98 6.88 17.17
C VAL A 121 -13.26 5.37 17.17
N ARG A 122 -12.72 4.61 18.14
CA ARG A 122 -12.98 3.16 18.26
C ARG A 122 -14.45 2.87 18.56
N GLN A 123 -15.07 3.66 19.44
CA GLN A 123 -16.47 3.53 19.81
C GLN A 123 -17.41 3.88 18.65
N VAL A 124 -17.09 4.91 17.85
CA VAL A 124 -17.83 5.21 16.62
C VAL A 124 -17.76 4.02 15.66
N LEU A 125 -16.55 3.52 15.38
CA LEU A 125 -16.37 2.41 14.44
C LEU A 125 -17.09 1.13 14.92
N SER A 126 -17.17 0.84 16.22
CA SER A 126 -17.93 -0.31 16.72
C SER A 126 -19.44 -0.17 16.57
N ASN A 127 -19.96 1.06 16.56
CA ASN A 127 -21.38 1.36 16.41
C ASN A 127 -21.83 1.52 14.94
N MET A 128 -20.88 1.56 14.01
CA MET A 128 -21.19 1.58 12.57
C MET A 128 -21.58 0.20 12.06
N SER A 129 -22.38 0.17 10.99
CA SER A 129 -22.64 -1.08 10.26
C SER A 129 -21.32 -1.72 9.77
N GLN A 130 -21.21 -3.05 9.87
CA GLN A 130 -20.00 -3.81 9.52
C GLN A 130 -19.44 -3.42 8.15
N ARG A 131 -20.33 -3.30 7.15
CA ARG A 131 -19.95 -2.99 5.77
C ARG A 131 -19.37 -1.58 5.63
N LYS A 132 -19.94 -0.57 6.29
CA LYS A 132 -19.43 0.81 6.21
C LYS A 132 -18.13 0.98 7.00
N ARG A 133 -18.00 0.30 8.14
CA ARG A 133 -16.74 0.21 8.89
C ARG A 133 -15.64 -0.39 8.04
N GLU A 134 -15.89 -1.55 7.45
CA GLU A 134 -14.94 -2.23 6.56
C GLU A 134 -14.52 -1.35 5.39
N LEU A 135 -15.45 -0.62 4.78
CA LEU A 135 -15.15 0.33 3.71
C LEU A 135 -14.20 1.45 4.14
N LEU A 136 -14.42 2.04 5.33
CA LEU A 136 -13.55 3.07 5.87
C LEU A 136 -12.17 2.52 6.21
N LEU A 137 -12.10 1.31 6.78
CA LEU A 137 -10.83 0.64 7.07
C LEU A 137 -10.05 0.39 5.77
N MET A 138 -10.69 -0.19 4.76
CA MET A 138 -10.06 -0.41 3.45
C MET A 138 -9.55 0.89 2.82
N LYS A 139 -10.30 1.99 2.96
CA LYS A 139 -9.93 3.27 2.35
C LYS A 139 -8.83 4.02 3.11
N TYR A 140 -8.87 4.03 4.43
CA TYR A 140 -8.06 4.92 5.26
C TYR A 140 -6.95 4.21 6.03
N VAL A 141 -7.18 2.95 6.42
CA VAL A 141 -6.18 2.11 7.10
C VAL A 141 -5.38 1.35 6.06
N ASP A 142 -6.04 0.58 5.19
CA ASP A 142 -5.38 -0.22 4.15
C ASP A 142 -4.96 0.62 2.93
N LYS A 143 -5.39 1.89 2.89
CA LYS A 143 -5.11 2.87 1.83
C LYS A 143 -5.45 2.41 0.41
N LYS A 144 -6.43 1.51 0.26
CA LYS A 144 -6.88 1.04 -1.05
C LYS A 144 -7.51 2.16 -1.85
N GLN A 145 -7.28 2.14 -3.16
CA GLN A 145 -7.97 3.02 -4.10
C GLN A 145 -9.41 2.55 -4.29
N VAL A 146 -10.30 3.50 -4.62
CA VAL A 146 -11.72 3.21 -4.88
C VAL A 146 -11.88 2.10 -5.93
N LYS A 147 -11.04 2.10 -6.97
CA LYS A 147 -11.06 1.09 -8.04
C LYS A 147 -10.71 -0.32 -7.52
N GLU A 148 -9.79 -0.42 -6.57
CA GLU A 148 -9.37 -1.70 -5.98
C GLU A 148 -10.46 -2.25 -5.05
N ILE A 149 -11.09 -1.37 -4.26
CA ILE A 149 -12.24 -1.72 -3.41
C ILE A 149 -13.43 -2.15 -4.27
N ALA A 150 -13.69 -1.44 -5.36
CA ALA A 150 -14.75 -1.78 -6.31
C ALA A 150 -14.55 -3.16 -6.92
N HIS A 151 -13.32 -3.50 -7.31
CA HIS A 151 -12.99 -4.84 -7.79
C HIS A 151 -13.18 -5.91 -6.69
N TYR A 152 -12.65 -5.67 -5.49
CA TYR A 152 -12.76 -6.60 -4.36
C TYR A 152 -14.22 -6.87 -3.96
N TRP A 153 -15.09 -5.87 -4.06
CA TRP A 153 -16.51 -5.97 -3.71
C TRP A 153 -17.43 -6.30 -4.89
N GLN A 154 -16.89 -6.50 -6.09
CA GLN A 154 -17.67 -6.71 -7.32
C GLN A 154 -18.71 -5.60 -7.57
N LYS A 155 -18.29 -4.34 -7.35
CA LYS A 155 -19.09 -3.13 -7.55
C LYS A 155 -18.44 -2.19 -8.54
N THR A 156 -19.17 -1.15 -8.96
CA THR A 156 -18.60 -0.04 -9.73
C THR A 156 -17.89 0.96 -8.81
N ALA A 157 -16.86 1.64 -9.32
CA ALA A 157 -16.17 2.71 -8.57
C ALA A 157 -17.14 3.80 -8.09
N LYS A 158 -18.10 4.18 -8.95
CA LYS A 158 -19.17 5.14 -8.61
C LYS A 158 -20.03 4.66 -7.44
N SER A 159 -20.36 3.36 -7.38
CA SER A 159 -21.09 2.79 -6.25
C SER A 159 -20.26 2.81 -4.96
N VAL A 160 -18.96 2.54 -5.04
CA VAL A 160 -18.06 2.58 -3.89
C VAL A 160 -17.87 4.01 -3.38
N GLU A 161 -17.80 5.01 -4.25
CA GLU A 161 -17.74 6.44 -3.87
C GLU A 161 -19.00 6.87 -3.12
N ALA A 162 -20.18 6.48 -3.61
CA ALA A 162 -21.44 6.75 -2.94
C ALA A 162 -21.53 6.06 -1.56
N GLU A 163 -21.06 4.82 -1.43
CA GLU A 163 -20.99 4.14 -0.13
C GLU A 163 -19.97 4.78 0.82
N LEU A 164 -18.81 5.22 0.31
CA LEU A 164 -17.80 5.93 1.10
C LEU A 164 -18.33 7.24 1.64
N PHE A 165 -19.08 7.99 0.82
CA PHE A 165 -19.74 9.21 1.27
C PHE A 165 -20.70 8.95 2.43
N ARG A 166 -21.59 7.95 2.29
CA ARG A 166 -22.54 7.57 3.33
C ARG A 166 -21.85 7.06 4.60
N ALA A 167 -20.74 6.33 4.45
CA ALA A 167 -19.96 5.82 5.59
C ALA A 167 -19.29 6.96 6.37
N ARG A 168 -18.75 7.98 5.68
CA ARG A 168 -18.20 9.19 6.33
C ARG A 168 -19.27 9.97 7.06
N GLU A 169 -20.45 10.09 6.46
CA GLU A 169 -21.55 10.84 7.06
C GLU A 169 -22.07 10.15 8.33
N GLU A 170 -22.21 8.82 8.31
CA GLU A 170 -22.54 8.04 9.51
C GLU A 170 -21.47 8.19 10.60
N PHE A 171 -20.20 8.09 10.23
CA PHE A 171 -19.09 8.31 11.17
C PHE A 171 -19.18 9.70 11.80
N ARG A 172 -19.43 10.75 10.99
CA ARG A 172 -19.54 12.14 11.45
C ARG A 172 -20.69 12.32 12.44
N LEU A 173 -21.86 11.75 12.17
CA LEU A 173 -23.03 11.85 13.04
C LEU A 173 -22.81 11.15 14.39
N LEU A 174 -22.28 9.93 14.37
CA LEU A 174 -21.96 9.17 15.58
C LEU A 174 -20.86 9.85 16.41
N TYR A 175 -19.84 10.39 15.75
CA TYR A 175 -18.76 11.13 16.43
C TYR A 175 -19.28 12.41 17.09
N ALA A 176 -20.14 13.16 16.41
CA ALA A 176 -20.75 14.37 16.97
C ALA A 176 -21.68 14.10 18.17
N GLN A 177 -22.31 12.92 18.23
CA GLN A 177 -23.09 12.50 19.40
C GLN A 177 -22.20 12.24 20.62
N LEU A 178 -21.03 11.62 20.42
CA LEU A 178 -20.05 11.38 21.49
C LEU A 178 -19.33 12.64 21.97
N GLU A 179 -19.29 13.70 21.17
CA GLU A 179 -18.78 15.00 21.63
C GLU A 179 -19.81 15.82 22.42
N ARG A 180 -21.09 15.49 22.30
CA ARG A 180 -22.20 16.15 23.00
C ARG A 180 -22.66 15.45 24.27
N ALA A 181 -22.18 14.21 24.49
CA ALA A 181 -22.44 13.39 25.67
C ALA A 181 -21.33 13.61 26.71
#